data_AF-A0A8W8IQT1-F1
#
_entry.id   AF-A0A8W8IQT1-F1
#
_cell.length_a   1.000
_cell.length_b   1.000
_cell.length_c   1.000
_cell.angle_alpha   90.00
_cell.angle_beta   90.00
_cell.angle_gamma   90.00
#
_symmetry.space_group_name_H-M   'P 1'
#
loop_
_entity.id
_entity.type
_entity.pdbx_description
1 polymer ?
#
loop_
_entity_poly.entity_id
_entity_poly.type
_entity_poly.pdbx_seq_one_letter_code
_entity_poly.pdbx_strand_id
1 'polypeptide(L)' 'CDDCFSTITDEEKAPLATFHDVKHQVIYMNLDQTRKRLLTVGRDRVVKLWDVSTVLH' A
#
# COMPACT_ATOMS: atom_id res chain seq x y z
N CYS A 1 -1.64 17.55 7.61
CA CYS A 1 -1.52 18.91 8.16
C CYS A 1 -0.18 18.99 8.89
N ASP A 2 0.48 20.14 8.94
CA ASP A 2 1.82 20.24 9.53
C ASP A 2 1.80 19.99 11.04
N ASP A 3 0.76 20.45 11.74
CA ASP A 3 0.56 20.18 13.17
C ASP A 3 0.44 18.67 13.46
N CYS A 4 -0.35 17.97 12.63
CA CYS A 4 -0.55 16.52 12.69
C CYS A 4 0.75 15.74 12.46
N PHE A 5 1.66 16.28 11.63
CA PHE A 5 2.90 15.60 11.29
C PHE A 5 3.87 15.57 12.47
N SER A 6 3.86 16.61 13.30
CA SER A 6 4.72 16.71 14.48
C SER A 6 4.39 15.69 15.57
N THR A 7 3.14 15.18 15.60
CA THR A 7 2.68 14.22 16.61
C THR A 7 2.96 12.76 16.24
N ILE A 8 3.40 12.47 15.01
CA ILE A 8 3.64 11.10 14.55
C ILE A 8 5.04 10.65 14.99
N THR A 9 5.09 9.61 15.81
CA THR A 9 6.31 8.98 16.33
C THR A 9 7.08 8.22 15.24
N ASP A 10 8.34 7.89 15.49
CA ASP A 10 9.15 7.12 14.54
C ASP A 10 8.67 5.67 14.40
N GLU A 11 8.09 5.09 15.46
CA GLU A 11 7.47 3.76 15.42
C GLU A 11 6.21 3.75 14.56
N GLU A 12 5.39 4.80 14.59
CA GLU A 12 4.24 4.94 13.69
C GLU A 12 4.63 5.14 12.22
N LYS A 13 5.87 5.58 11.96
CA LYS A 13 6.45 5.68 10.61
C LYS A 13 7.14 4.39 10.16
N ALA A 14 7.28 3.40 11.05
CA ALA A 14 7.94 2.16 10.70
C ALA A 14 7.18 1.47 9.54
N PRO A 15 7.88 1.06 8.47
CA PRO A 15 7.23 0.43 7.33
C PRO A 15 6.60 -0.90 7.77
N LEU A 16 5.29 -1.04 7.55
CA LEU A 16 4.54 -2.26 7.89
C LEU A 16 4.81 -3.42 6.91
N ALA A 17 5.47 -3.15 5.78
CA ALA A 17 5.85 -4.14 4.80
C ALA A 17 7.12 -3.68 4.06
N THR A 18 8.01 -4.63 3.78
CA THR A 18 9.17 -4.44 2.90
C THR A 18 9.04 -5.36 1.70
N PHE A 19 9.19 -4.80 0.51
CA PHE A 19 9.13 -5.58 -0.72
C PHE A 19 10.55 -5.87 -1.21
N HIS A 20 10.90 -7.14 -1.31
CA HIS A 20 12.18 -7.60 -1.84
C HIS A 20 11.93 -8.05 -3.30
N ASP A 21 12.73 -7.59 -4.26
CA ASP A 21 12.61 -7.87 -5.71
C ASP A 21 11.45 -7.22 -6.49
N VAL A 22 11.15 -5.96 -6.19
CA VAL A 22 10.11 -5.22 -6.92
C VAL A 22 10.58 -4.80 -8.32
N LYS A 23 10.22 -5.60 -9.33
CA LYS A 23 10.26 -5.17 -10.75
C LYS A 23 9.24 -4.07 -11.08
N HIS A 24 8.26 -3.85 -10.21
CA HIS A 24 7.10 -2.97 -10.39
C HIS A 24 7.00 -1.98 -9.23
N GLN A 25 7.72 -0.86 -9.30
CA GLN A 25 7.79 0.13 -8.20
C GLN A 25 6.42 0.73 -7.90
N VAL A 26 5.76 0.23 -6.85
CA VAL A 26 4.43 0.70 -6.42
C VAL A 26 4.56 2.11 -5.85
N ILE A 27 3.86 3.06 -6.47
CA ILE A 27 3.79 4.46 -6.04
C ILE A 27 2.47 4.81 -5.37
N TYR A 28 1.45 3.96 -5.55
CA TYR A 28 0.16 4.13 -4.92
C TYR A 28 -0.53 2.77 -4.75
N MET A 29 -1.30 2.64 -3.67
CA MET A 29 -2.13 1.48 -3.42
C MET A 29 -3.46 1.88 -2.77
N ASN A 30 -4.51 1.14 -3.07
CA ASN A 30 -5.82 1.30 -2.45
C ASN A 30 -6.48 -0.05 -2.23
N LEU A 31 -6.95 -0.30 -1.01
CA LEU A 31 -7.63 -1.54 -0.65
C LEU A 31 -9.13 -1.28 -0.50
N ASP A 32 -9.93 -1.96 -1.31
CA ASP A 32 -11.37 -2.09 -1.12
C ASP A 32 -11.63 -3.38 -0.32
N GLN A 33 -11.78 -3.23 0.99
CA GLN A 33 -12.05 -4.35 1.89
C GLN A 33 -13.42 -5.00 1.61
N THR A 34 -14.42 -4.20 1.23
CA THR A 34 -15.79 -4.69 0.98
C THR A 34 -15.80 -5.67 -0.18
N ARG A 35 -15.05 -5.36 -1.23
CA ARG A 35 -14.93 -6.22 -2.43
C ARG A 35 -13.76 -7.18 -2.38
N LYS A 36 -12.96 -7.15 -1.30
CA LYS A 36 -11.71 -7.90 -1.14
C LYS A 36 -10.77 -7.75 -2.34
N ARG A 37 -10.57 -6.50 -2.80
CA ARG A 37 -9.70 -6.15 -3.94
C ARG A 37 -8.63 -5.16 -3.54
N LEU A 38 -7.41 -5.37 -4.02
CA LEU A 38 -6.30 -4.43 -3.89
C LEU A 38 -5.94 -3.85 -5.26
N LEU A 39 -5.83 -2.54 -5.34
CA LEU A 39 -5.29 -1.82 -6.48
C LEU A 39 -3.84 -1.42 -6.18
N THR A 40 -2.93 -1.65 -7.12
CA THR A 40 -1.57 -1.11 -7.08
C THR A 40 -1.25 -0.37 -8.38
N VAL A 41 -0.66 0.82 -8.27
CA VAL A 41 -0.17 1.62 -9.40
C VAL A 41 1.34 1.71 -9.33
N GLY A 42 2.01 1.41 -10.44
CA GLY A 42 3.46 1.49 -10.56
C GLY A 42 3.95 2.72 -11.30
N ARG A 43 5.19 3.10 -11.02
CA ARG A 43 5.92 4.15 -11.76
C ARG A 43 6.16 3.78 -13.23
N ASP A 44 6.12 2.49 -13.54
CA ASP A 44 6.23 1.89 -14.87
C ASP A 44 4.93 2.02 -15.71
N ARG A 45 3.94 2.77 -15.22
CA ARG A 45 2.60 2.94 -15.83
C ARG A 45 1.76 1.67 -15.85
N VAL A 46 2.15 0.64 -15.10
CA VAL A 46 1.33 -0.57 -14.93
C VAL A 46 0.37 -0.35 -13.77
N VAL A 47 -0.88 -0.78 -13.96
CA VAL A 47 -1.90 -0.84 -12.91
C VAL A 47 -2.31 -2.29 -12.76
N LYS A 48 -2.30 -2.80 -11.53
CA LYS A 48 -2.71 -4.16 -11.21
C LYS A 48 -3.89 -4.14 -10.25
N LEU A 49 -4.83 -5.03 -10.52
CA LEU A 49 -5.95 -5.33 -9.64
C LEU A 49 -5.79 -6.76 -9.14
N TRP A 50 -5.79 -6.91 -7.83
CA TRP A 50 -5.58 -8.19 -7.16
C TRP A 50 -6.86 -8.61 -6.46
N ASP A 51 -7.21 -9.90 -6.60
CA ASP A 51 -8.16 -10.55 -5.71
C ASP A 51 -7.41 -10.95 -4.44
N VAL A 52 -7.82 -10.41 -3.30
CA VAL A 52 -7.22 -10.67 -1.99
C VAL A 52 -8.19 -11.36 -1.03
N SER A 53 -9.22 -12.01 -1.59
CA SER A 53 -10.25 -12.71 -0.81
C SER A 53 -9.71 -13.80 0.11
N THR A 54 -8.59 -14.43 -0.25
CA THR A 54 -7.94 -15.47 0.55
C THR A 54 -7.06 -14.91 1.67
N VAL A 55 -6.74 -13.62 1.64
CA VAL A 55 -5.87 -12.94 2.63
C VAL A 55 -6.72 -12.18 3.65
N LEU A 56 -7.83 -11.60 3.21
CA LEU A 56 -8.76 -10.88 4.07
C LEU A 56 -9.86 -11.84 4.55
N HIS A 57 -9.85 -12.19 5.83
CA HIS A 57 -10.90 -12.98 6.48
C HIS A 57 -12.16 -12.15 6.69
#